data_AF-A0A1B9LH67-F1
#
_entry.id   AF-A0A1B9LH67-F1
#
_cell.length_a   1.000
_cell.length_b   1.000
_cell.length_c   1.000
_cell.angle_alpha   90.00
_cell.angle_beta   90.00
_cell.angle_gamma   90.00
#
_symmetry.space_group_name_H-M   'P 1'
#
loop_
_entity.id
_entity.type
_entity.pdbx_description
1 polymer ?
#
loop_
_entity_poly.entity_id
_entity_poly.type
_entity_poly.pdbx_seq_one_letter_code
_entity_poly.pdbx_strand_id
1 'polypeptide(L)'
;MKTIKLCFVLFSLFLHLITSSAIANEKKASDNWGIIYGISDTLVDDTTVDFDIKLLGNKFYFNKQEFLINRNTISTKDFFINNNIEKTYFDLKEQQELLEYNYDIKLDDKITYLQFDKNIDNSPLKQYVTQNRQVVLLNDILLLFGKNGKPVFYSKPYFEQEFIKEVPQLPIINVPFNSDDAFILYRDKIPKKISLHFKNFLDLPWTATNIYGAKFSSISSNINPIFIDVVWDSGETESLLYLFSNDYKVLDNLLIFNYITTTRGGPGGDGQAVGYRYFTIDKNYFIERRQRFEDETIEVQHYQVTKKGKFQELPVTSNCYSKFANKDKKIHSTKSLLLTSHQANDYLRFDGGDLYDLDDVTMTLKLNEKQFCINYQQSYPVTFGKIDAKQFFGDESFYQQQVENFKKYDIDISKDLDYITFDNIKNTPLAKFLRNGNQAIYMKNTLFIVGKDYFASYRQPTPEEVTYSEYN
;
A
#
# COMPACT_ATOMS: atom_id res chain seq x y z
N MET A 1 65.18 -22.38 12.81
CA MET A 1 64.37 -22.61 11.57
C MET A 1 62.87 -22.81 11.79
N LYS A 2 62.37 -23.30 12.93
CA LYS A 2 60.92 -23.51 13.14
C LYS A 2 60.11 -22.22 13.40
N THR A 3 60.67 -21.23 14.09
CA THR A 3 60.00 -19.96 14.42
C THR A 3 59.82 -19.03 13.22
N ILE A 4 60.77 -19.00 12.28
CA ILE A 4 60.68 -18.18 11.06
C ILE A 4 59.56 -18.68 10.13
N LYS A 5 59.36 -20.00 10.03
CA LYS A 5 58.24 -20.59 9.27
C LYS A 5 56.87 -20.24 9.88
N LEU A 6 56.78 -20.19 11.21
CA LEU A 6 55.53 -19.85 11.90
C LEU A 6 55.14 -18.37 11.68
N CYS A 7 56.11 -17.44 11.76
CA CYS A 7 55.87 -16.03 11.45
C CYS A 7 55.46 -15.81 9.99
N PHE A 8 56.06 -16.54 9.05
CA PHE A 8 55.73 -16.40 7.63
C PHE A 8 54.32 -16.94 7.30
N VAL A 9 53.91 -18.03 7.95
CA VAL A 9 52.55 -18.58 7.82
C VAL A 9 51.51 -17.66 8.45
N LEU A 10 51.79 -17.11 9.63
CA LEU A 10 50.92 -16.13 10.29
C LEU A 10 50.79 -14.82 9.48
N PHE A 11 51.89 -14.33 8.90
CA PHE A 11 51.87 -13.14 8.04
C PHE A 11 51.11 -13.38 6.72
N SER A 12 51.21 -14.58 6.15
CA SER A 12 50.44 -14.97 4.95
C SER A 12 48.94 -15.14 5.24
N LEU A 13 48.59 -15.69 6.40
CA LEU A 13 47.21 -15.75 6.89
C LEU A 13 46.64 -14.36 7.17
N PHE A 14 47.44 -13.46 7.74
CA PHE A 14 47.04 -12.08 7.98
C PHE A 14 46.84 -11.30 6.66
N LEU A 15 47.71 -11.52 5.66
CA LEU A 15 47.50 -10.97 4.31
C LEU A 15 46.26 -11.56 3.63
N HIS A 16 45.97 -12.86 3.78
CA HIS A 16 44.73 -13.46 3.27
C HIS A 16 43.48 -12.96 3.99
N LEU A 17 43.55 -12.64 5.29
CA LEU A 17 42.46 -12.00 6.05
C LEU A 17 42.23 -10.55 5.61
N ILE A 18 43.29 -9.81 5.27
CA ILE A 18 43.18 -8.44 4.75
C ILE A 18 42.70 -8.42 3.29
N THR A 19 43.13 -9.36 2.45
CA THR A 19 42.62 -9.43 1.07
C THR A 19 41.21 -10.02 1.00
N SER A 20 40.82 -10.90 1.92
CA SER A 20 39.44 -11.38 2.00
C SER A 20 38.49 -10.35 2.62
N SER A 21 38.92 -9.52 3.58
CA SER A 21 38.09 -8.42 4.10
C SER A 21 37.98 -7.23 3.13
N ALA A 22 38.99 -7.01 2.29
CA ALA A 22 38.95 -6.00 1.22
C ALA A 22 38.20 -6.46 -0.04
N ILE A 23 38.01 -7.77 -0.25
CA ILE A 23 37.28 -8.32 -1.42
C ILE A 23 35.86 -8.81 -1.05
N ALA A 24 35.50 -8.86 0.23
CA ALA A 24 34.18 -9.32 0.70
C ALA A 24 33.09 -8.23 0.80
N ASN A 25 33.40 -6.94 0.59
CA ASN A 25 32.39 -5.89 0.49
C ASN A 25 32.06 -5.46 -0.96
N GLU A 26 32.78 -5.99 -1.96
CA GLU A 26 32.44 -5.85 -3.38
C GLU A 26 31.79 -7.14 -3.89
N LYS A 27 30.54 -7.43 -3.49
CA LYS A 27 29.68 -8.27 -4.34
C LYS A 27 28.19 -8.20 -4.00
N LYS A 28 27.46 -7.68 -5.00
CA LYS A 28 26.02 -7.82 -5.28
C LYS A 28 25.08 -6.91 -4.50
N ALA A 29 25.41 -5.63 -4.41
CA ALA A 29 24.41 -4.64 -4.83
C ALA A 29 24.22 -4.80 -6.34
N SER A 30 23.00 -4.68 -6.85
CA SER A 30 22.74 -4.70 -8.28
C SER A 30 23.60 -3.62 -8.96
N ASP A 31 24.61 -4.00 -9.74
CA ASP A 31 25.38 -3.06 -10.59
C ASP A 31 24.54 -2.51 -11.75
N ASN A 32 23.28 -2.94 -11.86
CA ASN A 32 22.34 -2.45 -12.85
C ASN A 32 21.80 -1.10 -12.41
N TRP A 33 21.93 -0.13 -13.31
CA TRP A 33 21.43 1.22 -13.14
C TRP A 33 20.00 1.27 -13.67
N GLY A 34 19.07 1.77 -12.85
CA GLY A 34 17.69 2.03 -13.27
C GLY A 34 17.51 3.50 -13.61
N ILE A 35 16.62 3.80 -14.55
CA ILE A 35 16.26 5.18 -14.88
C ILE A 35 15.62 5.88 -13.66
N ILE A 36 15.95 7.15 -13.49
CA ILE A 36 15.32 8.06 -12.53
C ILE A 36 14.26 8.86 -13.29
N TYR A 37 13.00 8.51 -13.11
CA TYR A 37 11.89 9.24 -13.72
C TYR A 37 11.68 10.60 -13.02
N GLY A 38 11.34 11.66 -13.77
CA GLY A 38 10.79 12.90 -13.18
C GLY A 38 11.71 14.11 -13.01
N ILE A 39 12.71 14.32 -13.86
CA ILE A 39 13.50 15.58 -13.86
C ILE A 39 13.01 16.58 -14.93
N SER A 40 11.99 16.22 -15.72
CA SER A 40 11.16 17.18 -16.45
C SER A 40 9.87 16.53 -16.96
N ASP A 41 8.78 17.29 -16.96
CA ASP A 41 7.46 16.90 -17.52
C ASP A 41 7.54 16.60 -19.03
N THR A 42 8.62 17.03 -19.68
CA THR A 42 8.88 16.82 -21.12
C THR A 42 9.84 15.66 -21.42
N LEU A 43 10.30 14.93 -20.39
CA LEU A 43 11.13 13.72 -20.51
C LEU A 43 10.30 12.44 -20.54
N VAL A 44 8.99 12.53 -20.33
CA VAL A 44 8.05 11.43 -20.50
C VAL A 44 7.35 11.60 -21.86
N ASP A 45 8.10 11.39 -22.94
CA ASP A 45 7.48 11.00 -24.21
C ASP A 45 7.38 9.46 -24.21
N ASP A 46 6.47 8.88 -25.00
CA ASP A 46 6.27 7.42 -25.21
C ASP A 46 7.54 6.63 -25.66
N THR A 47 8.71 7.28 -25.68
CA THR A 47 10.01 6.75 -26.10
C THR A 47 11.04 6.64 -24.98
N THR A 48 10.67 6.91 -23.72
CA THR A 48 11.57 6.79 -22.56
C THR A 48 11.77 5.31 -22.19
N VAL A 49 12.82 4.72 -22.77
CA VAL A 49 13.15 3.29 -22.62
C VAL A 49 13.99 3.07 -21.37
N ASP A 50 13.58 2.14 -20.51
CA ASP A 50 14.42 1.61 -19.43
C ASP A 50 15.55 0.75 -20.04
N PHE A 51 16.80 1.19 -19.86
CA PHE A 51 17.97 0.53 -20.42
C PHE A 51 18.66 -0.34 -19.37
N ASP A 52 19.06 -1.55 -19.77
CA ASP A 52 19.94 -2.39 -18.94
C ASP A 52 21.36 -1.81 -19.00
N ILE A 53 21.68 -0.96 -18.02
CA ILE A 53 22.97 -0.29 -17.91
C ILE A 53 23.78 -0.88 -16.78
N LYS A 54 25.03 -1.21 -17.05
CA LYS A 54 25.96 -1.71 -16.04
C LYS A 54 27.33 -1.04 -16.18
N LEU A 55 27.95 -0.67 -15.06
CA LEU A 55 29.29 -0.09 -15.04
C LEU A 55 30.25 -0.99 -14.25
N LEU A 56 31.27 -1.55 -14.92
CA LEU A 56 32.27 -2.41 -14.29
C LEU A 56 33.68 -1.96 -14.67
N GLY A 57 34.43 -1.37 -13.72
CA GLY A 57 35.78 -0.92 -13.99
C GLY A 57 35.81 0.10 -15.15
N ASN A 58 36.49 -0.22 -16.24
CA ASN A 58 36.57 0.60 -17.47
C ASN A 58 35.60 0.16 -18.58
N LYS A 59 34.59 -0.66 -18.23
CA LYS A 59 33.58 -1.17 -19.15
C LYS A 59 32.21 -0.60 -18.79
N PHE A 60 31.52 -0.08 -19.80
CA PHE A 60 30.14 0.34 -19.74
C PHE A 60 29.31 -0.61 -20.58
N TYR A 61 28.28 -1.22 -20.00
CA TYR A 61 27.35 -2.07 -20.72
C TYR A 61 26.05 -1.32 -20.93
N PHE A 62 25.54 -1.35 -22.16
CA PHE A 62 24.26 -0.79 -22.54
C PHE A 62 23.47 -1.85 -23.29
N ASN A 63 22.35 -2.31 -22.74
CA ASN A 63 21.56 -3.42 -23.28
C ASN A 63 22.43 -4.63 -23.62
N LYS A 64 23.33 -4.99 -22.69
CA LYS A 64 24.32 -6.09 -22.80
C LYS A 64 25.46 -5.87 -23.79
N GLN A 65 25.48 -4.77 -24.55
CA GLN A 65 26.62 -4.41 -25.40
C GLN A 65 27.71 -3.71 -24.59
N GLU A 66 28.96 -4.14 -24.73
CA GLU A 66 30.11 -3.61 -23.99
C GLU A 66 30.77 -2.43 -24.75
N PHE A 67 31.12 -1.38 -24.00
CA PHE A 67 31.88 -0.22 -24.47
C PHE A 67 33.03 0.08 -23.52
N LEU A 68 34.16 0.51 -24.09
CA LEU A 68 35.29 1.00 -23.31
C LEU A 68 35.08 2.47 -22.95
N ILE A 69 35.44 2.81 -21.72
CA ILE A 69 35.32 4.15 -21.17
C ILE A 69 36.59 4.57 -20.42
N ASN A 70 36.84 5.88 -20.41
CA ASN A 70 37.80 6.52 -19.52
C ASN A 70 37.07 7.50 -18.59
N ARG A 71 37.45 7.52 -17.32
CA ARG A 71 36.93 8.49 -16.34
C ARG A 71 37.81 9.73 -16.34
N ASN A 72 37.18 10.89 -16.42
CA ASN A 72 37.85 12.19 -16.37
C ASN A 72 37.06 13.15 -15.47
N THR A 73 37.71 14.23 -15.05
CA THR A 73 37.09 15.28 -14.24
C THR A 73 37.32 16.64 -14.91
N ILE A 74 36.32 17.50 -14.90
CA ILE A 74 36.38 18.86 -15.46
C ILE A 74 35.47 19.79 -14.64
N SER A 75 35.65 21.11 -14.76
CA SER A 75 34.68 22.03 -14.18
C SER A 75 33.29 21.81 -14.81
N THR A 76 32.24 21.89 -13.99
CA THR A 76 30.86 21.66 -14.41
C THR A 76 30.50 22.61 -15.54
N LYS A 77 30.76 23.90 -15.34
CA LYS A 77 30.56 24.93 -16.35
C LYS A 77 31.25 24.61 -17.68
N ASP A 78 32.54 24.24 -17.65
CA ASP A 78 33.27 23.94 -18.88
C ASP A 78 32.75 22.67 -19.57
N PHE A 79 32.29 21.67 -18.82
CA PHE A 79 31.66 20.48 -19.41
C PHE A 79 30.45 20.85 -20.26
N PHE A 80 29.53 21.64 -19.69
CA PHE A 80 28.30 22.04 -20.36
C PHE A 80 28.60 22.95 -21.57
N ILE A 81 29.55 23.87 -21.44
CA ILE A 81 30.03 24.71 -22.56
C ILE A 81 30.64 23.86 -23.67
N ASN A 82 31.59 22.98 -23.35
CA ASN A 82 32.33 22.18 -24.35
C ASN A 82 31.44 21.19 -25.10
N ASN A 83 30.35 20.76 -24.48
CA ASN A 83 29.37 19.88 -25.10
C ASN A 83 28.20 20.63 -25.76
N ASN A 84 28.25 21.97 -25.78
CA ASN A 84 27.22 22.85 -26.32
C ASN A 84 25.82 22.55 -25.74
N ILE A 85 25.75 22.36 -24.43
CA ILE A 85 24.52 21.96 -23.71
C ILE A 85 23.76 23.19 -23.19
N GLU A 86 24.33 24.41 -23.23
CA GLU A 86 23.65 25.61 -22.71
C GLU A 86 22.84 26.41 -23.75
N LYS A 87 21.73 26.99 -23.23
CA LYS A 87 20.81 28.04 -23.76
C LYS A 87 19.54 27.67 -24.53
N THR A 88 19.32 26.42 -24.98
CA THR A 88 18.05 26.11 -25.67
C THR A 88 17.24 24.97 -25.05
N TYR A 89 17.85 24.06 -24.27
CA TYR A 89 17.17 22.84 -23.79
C TYR A 89 17.54 22.35 -22.36
N PHE A 90 18.46 23.01 -21.65
CA PHE A 90 18.89 22.59 -20.31
C PHE A 90 19.27 23.83 -19.47
N ASP A 91 18.42 24.21 -18.51
CA ASP A 91 18.77 25.18 -17.46
C ASP A 91 19.50 24.43 -16.34
N LEU A 92 20.82 24.60 -16.28
CA LEU A 92 21.66 23.94 -15.28
C LEU A 92 21.19 24.23 -13.85
N LYS A 93 20.71 25.43 -13.56
CA LYS A 93 20.30 25.83 -12.22
C LYS A 93 18.99 25.16 -11.84
N GLU A 94 18.00 25.19 -12.73
CA GLU A 94 16.70 24.52 -12.50
C GLU A 94 16.90 23.00 -12.32
N GLN A 95 17.76 22.40 -13.14
CA GLN A 95 18.04 20.96 -13.08
C GLN A 95 18.82 20.59 -11.82
N GLN A 96 19.71 21.46 -11.34
CA GLN A 96 20.35 21.32 -10.02
C GLN A 96 19.33 21.39 -8.88
N GLU A 97 18.42 22.36 -8.91
CA GLU A 97 17.37 22.51 -7.90
C GLU A 97 16.44 21.30 -7.87
N LEU A 98 16.04 20.77 -9.03
CA LEU A 98 15.22 19.57 -9.15
C LEU A 98 15.95 18.31 -8.67
N LEU A 99 17.24 18.16 -8.98
CA LEU A 99 18.07 17.06 -8.53
C LEU A 99 18.29 17.07 -7.01
N GLU A 100 18.55 18.24 -6.45
CA GLU A 100 18.71 18.41 -5.00
C GLU A 100 17.38 18.15 -4.29
N TYR A 101 16.27 18.71 -4.79
CA TYR A 101 14.95 18.53 -4.17
C TYR A 101 14.47 17.08 -4.20
N ASN A 102 14.55 16.43 -5.36
CA ASN A 102 13.98 15.08 -5.54
C ASN A 102 14.93 13.97 -5.09
N TYR A 103 16.24 14.19 -5.10
CA TYR A 103 17.25 13.14 -4.93
C TYR A 103 18.43 13.49 -3.98
N ASP A 104 18.50 14.72 -3.43
CA ASP A 104 19.64 15.26 -2.65
C ASP A 104 20.96 15.13 -3.38
N ILE A 105 20.91 15.30 -4.71
CA ILE A 105 22.07 15.26 -5.59
C ILE A 105 22.52 16.69 -5.86
N LYS A 106 23.70 17.03 -5.35
CA LYS A 106 24.37 18.30 -5.67
C LYS A 106 25.32 18.11 -6.83
N LEU A 107 25.20 18.95 -7.85
CA LEU A 107 26.27 19.09 -8.84
C LEU A 107 27.38 19.93 -8.23
N ASP A 108 28.50 19.30 -7.93
CA ASP A 108 29.71 20.01 -7.49
C ASP A 108 30.23 20.97 -8.57
N ASP A 109 31.16 21.85 -8.20
CA ASP A 109 31.87 22.73 -9.15
C ASP A 109 32.68 21.96 -10.21
N LYS A 110 32.97 20.68 -9.93
CA LYS A 110 33.62 19.76 -10.85
C LYS A 110 32.80 18.49 -10.98
N ILE A 111 32.62 18.01 -12.20
CA ILE A 111 31.95 16.74 -12.47
C ILE A 111 32.93 15.70 -12.98
N THR A 112 32.64 14.44 -12.64
CA THR A 112 33.24 13.29 -13.30
C THR A 112 32.42 12.93 -14.53
N TYR A 113 33.09 12.63 -15.65
CA TYR A 113 32.43 12.17 -16.87
C TYR A 113 33.11 10.92 -17.42
N LEU A 114 32.33 10.08 -18.10
CA LEU A 114 32.81 8.91 -18.83
C LEU A 114 33.00 9.29 -20.30
N GLN A 115 34.21 9.14 -20.80
CA GLN A 115 34.55 9.32 -22.21
C GLN A 115 34.52 7.97 -22.92
N PHE A 116 33.61 7.81 -23.88
CA PHE A 116 33.54 6.63 -24.72
C PHE A 116 34.52 6.70 -25.90
N ASP A 117 34.94 5.53 -26.37
CA ASP A 117 35.71 5.38 -27.61
C ASP A 117 34.83 5.56 -28.87
N LYS A 118 35.42 5.41 -30.07
CA LYS A 118 34.69 5.56 -31.34
C LYS A 118 33.70 4.42 -31.64
N ASN A 119 33.75 3.30 -30.92
CA ASN A 119 32.90 2.14 -31.21
C ASN A 119 31.41 2.42 -30.95
N ILE A 120 31.13 3.40 -30.07
CA ILE A 120 29.78 3.89 -29.81
C ILE A 120 29.09 4.48 -31.04
N ASP A 121 29.85 4.94 -32.05
CA ASP A 121 29.29 5.66 -33.20
C ASP A 121 28.35 4.78 -34.07
N ASN A 122 28.42 3.46 -33.90
CA ASN A 122 27.58 2.46 -34.56
C ASN A 122 26.54 1.82 -33.61
N SER A 123 26.36 2.37 -32.40
CA SER A 123 25.48 1.84 -31.36
C SER A 123 24.27 2.76 -31.13
N PRO A 124 23.11 2.21 -30.68
CA PRO A 124 22.01 3.02 -30.17
C PRO A 124 22.42 3.99 -29.04
N LEU A 125 23.44 3.62 -28.25
CA LEU A 125 23.98 4.46 -27.17
C LEU A 125 24.45 5.84 -27.67
N LYS A 126 24.84 5.98 -28.93
CA LYS A 126 25.22 7.28 -29.53
C LYS A 126 24.16 8.36 -29.35
N GLN A 127 22.89 7.98 -29.30
CA GLN A 127 21.77 8.91 -29.15
C GLN A 127 21.63 9.45 -27.72
N TYR A 128 22.37 8.89 -26.77
CA TYR A 128 22.27 9.12 -25.33
C TYR A 128 23.57 9.65 -24.72
N VAL A 129 24.50 10.11 -25.55
CA VAL A 129 25.78 10.71 -25.13
C VAL A 129 25.93 12.08 -25.77
N THR A 130 26.78 12.93 -25.19
CA THR A 130 27.09 14.23 -25.80
C THR A 130 27.75 14.08 -27.17
N GLN A 131 27.85 15.18 -27.93
CA GLN A 131 28.59 15.20 -29.20
C GLN A 131 30.05 14.74 -29.07
N ASN A 132 30.65 14.89 -27.89
CA ASN A 132 32.01 14.44 -27.60
C ASN A 132 32.06 12.98 -27.12
N ARG A 133 30.95 12.24 -27.18
CA ARG A 133 30.77 10.87 -26.66
C ARG A 133 31.01 10.79 -25.16
N GLN A 134 30.41 11.72 -24.42
CA GLN A 134 30.55 11.81 -22.96
C GLN A 134 29.20 11.63 -22.27
N VAL A 135 29.25 11.15 -21.03
CA VAL A 135 28.12 11.08 -20.09
C VAL A 135 28.63 11.52 -18.72
N VAL A 136 27.78 12.10 -17.88
CA VAL A 136 28.22 12.52 -16.53
C VAL A 136 28.02 11.38 -15.55
N LEU A 137 29.00 11.19 -14.66
CA LEU A 137 28.92 10.28 -13.53
C LEU A 137 29.03 11.10 -12.23
N LEU A 138 27.98 11.09 -11.43
CA LEU A 138 27.84 11.79 -10.15
C LEU A 138 27.65 10.76 -9.05
N ASN A 139 28.74 10.26 -8.47
CA ASN A 139 28.70 9.14 -7.52
C ASN A 139 27.96 7.93 -8.11
N ASP A 140 26.75 7.66 -7.62
CA ASP A 140 25.87 6.58 -8.05
C ASP A 140 24.74 7.04 -8.99
N ILE A 141 24.87 8.23 -9.58
CA ILE A 141 24.00 8.77 -10.64
C ILE A 141 24.77 8.93 -11.97
N LEU A 142 24.13 8.53 -13.06
CA LEU A 142 24.64 8.56 -14.42
C LEU A 142 23.68 9.42 -15.23
N LEU A 143 24.23 10.43 -15.90
CA LEU A 143 23.49 11.33 -16.75
C LEU A 143 23.81 11.01 -18.21
N LEU A 144 22.81 10.43 -18.88
CA LEU A 144 22.78 10.31 -20.33
C LEU A 144 22.18 11.58 -20.94
N PHE A 145 22.50 11.84 -22.21
CA PHE A 145 21.99 13.00 -22.96
C PHE A 145 21.25 12.51 -24.20
N GLY A 146 19.91 12.53 -24.15
CA GLY A 146 19.05 12.14 -25.27
C GLY A 146 19.10 13.10 -26.46
N LYS A 147 18.26 12.84 -27.48
CA LYS A 147 18.12 13.73 -28.66
C LYS A 147 17.84 15.17 -28.22
N ASN A 148 18.61 16.11 -28.77
CA ASN A 148 18.60 17.55 -28.44
C ASN A 148 19.23 17.93 -27.09
N GLY A 149 20.00 17.05 -26.45
CA GLY A 149 20.71 17.35 -25.21
C GLY A 149 19.85 17.22 -23.94
N LYS A 150 18.63 16.67 -24.07
CA LYS A 150 17.74 16.39 -22.94
C LYS A 150 18.39 15.39 -21.97
N PRO A 151 18.54 15.70 -20.67
CA PRO A 151 19.16 14.83 -19.70
C PRO A 151 18.27 13.63 -19.38
N VAL A 152 18.83 12.42 -19.30
CA VAL A 152 18.16 11.24 -18.74
C VAL A 152 19.02 10.70 -17.62
N PHE A 153 18.47 10.69 -16.42
CA PHE A 153 19.20 10.31 -15.22
C PHE A 153 18.98 8.83 -14.92
N TYR A 154 20.03 8.17 -14.47
CA TYR A 154 20.02 6.79 -14.01
C TYR A 154 20.68 6.75 -12.65
N SER A 155 20.13 5.99 -11.71
CA SER A 155 20.76 5.74 -10.43
C SER A 155 21.05 4.25 -10.28
N LYS A 156 22.14 3.91 -9.60
CA LYS A 156 22.17 2.62 -8.88
C LYS A 156 21.08 2.63 -7.80
N PRO A 157 20.70 1.48 -7.21
CA PRO A 157 19.87 1.45 -6.01
C PRO A 157 20.62 2.01 -4.79
N TYR A 158 21.03 3.28 -4.87
CA TYR A 158 21.87 4.00 -3.92
C TYR A 158 21.20 4.04 -2.54
N PHE A 159 19.89 4.26 -2.50
CA PHE A 159 19.18 4.50 -1.24
C PHE A 159 18.79 3.25 -0.45
N GLU A 160 19.11 2.03 -0.90
CA GLU A 160 18.81 0.80 -0.14
C GLU A 160 19.52 0.82 1.23
N GLN A 161 20.80 1.23 1.27
CA GLN A 161 21.60 1.25 2.50
C GLN A 161 21.17 2.36 3.48
N GLU A 162 20.79 3.52 2.95
CA GLU A 162 20.24 4.64 3.72
C GLU A 162 18.87 4.28 4.29
N PHE A 163 18.03 3.64 3.47
CA PHE A 163 16.73 3.15 3.91
C PHE A 163 16.88 2.14 5.06
N ILE A 164 17.78 1.16 4.93
CA ILE A 164 18.08 0.19 6.00
C ILE A 164 18.43 0.87 7.32
N LYS A 165 19.17 1.99 7.29
CA LYS A 165 19.52 2.75 8.51
C LYS A 165 18.33 3.52 9.09
N GLU A 166 17.38 3.90 8.25
CA GLU A 166 16.18 4.62 8.67
C GLU A 166 15.09 3.70 9.22
N VAL A 167 14.95 2.47 8.71
CA VAL A 167 13.91 1.52 9.15
C VAL A 167 13.84 1.30 10.67
N PRO A 168 14.96 1.13 11.41
CA PRO A 168 14.91 0.97 12.87
C PRO A 168 14.21 2.13 13.59
N GLN A 169 14.26 3.34 13.02
CA GLN A 169 13.66 4.56 13.55
C GLN A 169 12.17 4.69 13.23
N LEU A 170 11.63 3.81 12.38
CA LEU A 170 10.21 3.82 12.07
C LEU A 170 9.38 3.37 13.28
N PRO A 171 8.23 4.04 13.51
CA PRO A 171 7.29 3.68 14.57
C PRO A 171 6.65 2.33 14.29
N ILE A 172 6.25 1.63 15.35
CA ILE A 172 5.63 0.31 15.26
C ILE A 172 4.11 0.46 15.31
N ILE A 173 3.42 -0.14 14.34
CA ILE A 173 1.97 -0.33 14.35
C ILE A 173 1.69 -1.80 14.71
N ASN A 174 0.69 -2.02 15.55
CA ASN A 174 0.26 -3.37 15.93
C ASN A 174 -0.82 -3.88 14.99
N VAL A 175 -0.90 -5.20 14.85
CA VAL A 175 -2.05 -5.89 14.27
C VAL A 175 -3.01 -6.32 15.38
N PRO A 176 -4.34 -6.41 15.14
CA PRO A 176 -5.01 -6.07 13.89
C PRO A 176 -4.95 -4.56 13.56
N PHE A 177 -5.06 -4.23 12.27
CA PHE A 177 -4.99 -2.87 11.77
C PHE A 177 -5.98 -2.70 10.61
N ASN A 178 -6.78 -1.65 10.59
CA ASN A 178 -7.83 -1.44 9.58
C ASN A 178 -7.80 -0.02 8.98
N SER A 179 -8.74 0.27 8.08
CA SER A 179 -8.88 1.59 7.46
C SER A 179 -9.26 2.70 8.45
N ASP A 180 -9.99 2.37 9.51
CA ASP A 180 -10.42 3.34 10.52
C ASP A 180 -9.26 3.71 11.44
N ASP A 181 -8.43 2.74 11.83
CA ASP A 181 -7.16 2.97 12.49
C ASP A 181 -6.31 3.90 11.63
N ALA A 182 -6.14 3.58 10.34
CA ALA A 182 -5.38 4.42 9.41
C ALA A 182 -5.93 5.85 9.28
N PHE A 183 -7.25 6.04 9.40
CA PHE A 183 -7.88 7.35 9.44
C PHE A 183 -7.67 8.07 10.79
N ILE A 184 -7.85 7.36 11.91
CA ILE A 184 -7.64 7.82 13.29
C ILE A 184 -6.16 8.16 13.54
N LEU A 185 -5.24 7.51 12.83
CA LEU A 185 -3.80 7.71 13.00
C LEU A 185 -3.39 9.18 12.86
N TYR A 186 -4.22 10.07 12.28
CA TYR A 186 -3.82 11.39 11.75
C TYR A 186 -2.56 11.17 10.93
N ARG A 187 -2.65 11.05 9.61
CA ARG A 187 -1.51 10.75 8.71
C ARG A 187 -0.16 11.39 9.09
N ASP A 188 -0.16 12.53 9.78
CA ASP A 188 0.98 13.28 10.31
C ASP A 188 1.51 12.89 11.72
N LYS A 189 0.85 12.04 12.51
CA LYS A 189 1.21 11.77 13.93
C LYS A 189 1.95 10.47 14.16
N ILE A 190 1.63 9.41 13.41
CA ILE A 190 2.19 8.08 13.67
C ILE A 190 3.17 7.68 12.56
N PRO A 191 2.81 7.66 11.27
CA PRO A 191 3.82 7.44 10.23
C PRO A 191 4.92 8.52 10.29
N LYS A 192 6.19 8.11 10.30
CA LYS A 192 7.33 9.04 10.27
C LYS A 192 7.57 9.44 8.82
N LYS A 193 7.67 10.75 8.54
CA LYS A 193 8.15 11.23 7.23
C LYS A 193 9.56 10.68 6.98
N ILE A 194 9.73 9.99 5.87
CA ILE A 194 11.03 9.48 5.41
C ILE A 194 11.50 10.27 4.20
N SER A 195 12.76 10.08 3.84
CA SER A 195 13.34 10.78 2.70
C SER A 195 12.56 10.48 1.40
N LEU A 196 12.24 11.54 0.65
CA LEU A 196 11.63 11.45 -0.67
C LEU A 196 12.55 10.70 -1.67
N HIS A 197 13.83 10.62 -1.39
CA HIS A 197 14.81 9.95 -2.25
C HIS A 197 14.63 8.43 -2.30
N PHE A 198 13.86 7.85 -1.37
CA PHE A 198 13.54 6.42 -1.38
C PHE A 198 12.57 5.99 -2.49
N LYS A 199 11.99 6.92 -3.27
CA LYS A 199 11.07 6.58 -4.38
C LYS A 199 11.60 5.48 -5.28
N ASN A 200 12.84 5.61 -5.77
CA ASN A 200 13.41 4.63 -6.71
C ASN A 200 13.57 3.25 -6.07
N PHE A 201 13.97 3.22 -4.80
CA PHE A 201 14.12 1.98 -4.06
C PHE A 201 12.76 1.31 -3.78
N LEU A 202 11.72 2.11 -3.56
CA LEU A 202 10.35 1.67 -3.33
C LEU A 202 9.55 1.47 -4.64
N ASP A 203 10.15 1.74 -5.80
CA ASP A 203 9.47 1.70 -7.11
C ASP A 203 8.24 2.63 -7.18
N LEU A 204 8.36 3.83 -6.58
CA LEU A 204 7.29 4.84 -6.57
C LEU A 204 7.43 5.82 -7.74
N PRO A 205 6.32 6.22 -8.39
CA PRO A 205 6.31 7.27 -9.40
C PRO A 205 6.88 8.60 -8.91
N TRP A 206 7.39 9.39 -9.86
CA TRP A 206 7.97 10.70 -9.58
C TRP A 206 6.97 11.70 -8.97
N THR A 207 5.69 11.55 -9.29
CA THR A 207 4.57 12.36 -8.78
C THR A 207 4.39 12.24 -7.27
N ALA A 208 5.05 11.30 -6.59
CA ALA A 208 5.09 11.26 -5.14
C ALA A 208 5.75 12.55 -4.61
N THR A 209 5.11 13.28 -3.70
CA THR A 209 5.66 14.51 -3.11
C THR A 209 6.14 14.29 -1.68
N ASN A 210 5.57 13.33 -0.96
CA ASN A 210 6.00 12.94 0.37
C ASN A 210 5.85 11.44 0.58
N ILE A 211 6.73 10.86 1.40
CA ILE A 211 6.67 9.45 1.79
C ILE A 211 6.72 9.39 3.32
N TYR A 212 5.86 8.56 3.89
CA TYR A 212 5.80 8.28 5.32
C TYR A 212 5.87 6.78 5.56
N GLY A 213 6.50 6.37 6.65
CA GLY A 213 6.71 4.96 6.96
C GLY A 213 6.37 4.60 8.40
N ALA A 214 5.85 3.39 8.58
CA ALA A 214 5.71 2.73 9.87
C ALA A 214 5.89 1.21 9.70
N LYS A 215 6.50 0.54 10.68
CA LYS A 215 6.74 -0.91 10.60
C LYS A 215 5.67 -1.68 11.37
N PHE A 216 5.31 -2.86 10.86
CA PHE A 216 4.61 -3.85 11.66
C PHE A 216 5.61 -4.81 12.31
N SER A 217 5.13 -5.67 13.20
CA SER A 217 5.97 -6.77 13.71
C SER A 217 6.36 -7.72 12.59
N SER A 218 7.57 -8.27 12.59
CA SER A 218 8.00 -9.21 11.55
C SER A 218 7.08 -10.44 11.49
N ILE A 219 6.66 -10.83 10.29
CA ILE A 219 5.83 -12.03 10.06
C ILE A 219 6.66 -13.29 10.31
N SER A 220 7.96 -13.22 9.98
CA SER A 220 8.96 -14.25 10.23
C SER A 220 10.34 -13.59 10.31
N SER A 221 11.37 -14.37 10.61
CA SER A 221 12.76 -13.87 10.64
C SER A 221 13.22 -13.24 9.33
N ASN A 222 12.52 -13.47 8.21
CA ASN A 222 12.96 -13.04 6.87
C ASN A 222 11.92 -12.17 6.15
N ILE A 223 10.81 -11.78 6.82
CA ILE A 223 9.74 -11.00 6.21
C ILE A 223 9.33 -9.88 7.17
N ASN A 224 9.68 -8.66 6.77
CA ASN A 224 9.51 -7.43 7.51
C ASN A 224 8.47 -6.55 6.80
N PRO A 225 7.20 -6.56 7.24
CA PRO A 225 6.15 -5.69 6.72
C PRO A 225 6.35 -4.23 7.14
N ILE A 226 6.25 -3.32 6.19
CA ILE A 226 6.29 -1.86 6.42
C ILE A 226 5.12 -1.22 5.69
N PHE A 227 4.34 -0.43 6.42
CA PHE A 227 3.31 0.46 5.90
C PHE A 227 3.97 1.71 5.34
N ILE A 228 3.69 2.02 4.08
CA ILE A 228 4.21 3.19 3.38
C ILE A 228 3.03 4.02 2.87
N ASP A 229 2.93 5.26 3.35
CA ASP A 229 1.99 6.26 2.86
C ASP A 229 2.69 7.20 1.88
N VAL A 230 2.09 7.42 0.72
CA VAL A 230 2.66 8.23 -0.36
C VAL A 230 1.66 9.30 -0.74
N VAL A 231 2.05 10.57 -0.56
CA VAL A 231 1.26 11.72 -1.02
C VAL A 231 1.69 12.03 -2.44
N TRP A 232 0.75 12.23 -3.35
CA TRP A 232 0.99 12.55 -4.76
C TRP A 232 0.89 14.08 -5.00
N ASP A 233 1.32 14.53 -6.17
CA ASP A 233 1.24 15.92 -6.63
C ASP A 233 -0.21 16.41 -6.76
N SER A 234 -1.14 15.50 -7.08
CA SER A 234 -2.59 15.74 -7.06
C SER A 234 -3.13 16.06 -5.66
N GLY A 235 -2.35 15.79 -4.61
CA GLY A 235 -2.79 15.83 -3.21
C GLY A 235 -3.49 14.56 -2.74
N GLU A 236 -3.76 13.61 -3.64
CA GLU A 236 -4.20 12.27 -3.25
C GLU A 236 -3.11 11.56 -2.46
N THR A 237 -3.49 10.52 -1.73
CA THR A 237 -2.51 9.75 -0.97
C THR A 237 -2.89 8.29 -0.98
N GLU A 238 -1.91 7.47 -1.28
CA GLU A 238 -2.02 6.01 -1.31
C GLU A 238 -1.27 5.39 -0.14
N SER A 239 -1.84 4.32 0.40
CA SER A 239 -1.19 3.50 1.40
C SER A 239 -0.86 2.14 0.81
N LEU A 240 0.40 1.76 0.92
CA LEU A 240 0.93 0.51 0.44
C LEU A 240 1.49 -0.30 1.61
N LEU A 241 1.28 -1.60 1.57
CA LEU A 241 1.97 -2.54 2.45
C LEU A 241 3.12 -3.19 1.69
N TYR A 242 4.36 -2.87 2.09
CA TYR A 242 5.56 -3.47 1.53
C TYR A 242 6.02 -4.66 2.36
N LEU A 243 6.49 -5.72 1.70
CA LEU A 243 7.19 -6.83 2.31
C LEU A 243 8.67 -6.71 2.01
N PHE A 244 9.47 -6.64 3.06
CA PHE A 244 10.92 -6.58 2.95
C PHE A 244 11.57 -7.87 3.43
N SER A 245 12.69 -8.23 2.82
CA SER A 245 13.56 -9.30 3.34
C SER A 245 14.29 -8.87 4.61
N ASN A 246 15.12 -9.76 5.16
CA ASN A 246 15.89 -9.43 6.36
C ASN A 246 16.98 -8.38 6.11
N ASP A 247 17.52 -8.34 4.89
CA ASP A 247 18.45 -7.30 4.43
C ASP A 247 17.70 -6.10 3.82
N TYR A 248 16.40 -6.00 4.07
CA TYR A 248 15.48 -5.00 3.54
C TYR A 248 15.43 -4.85 2.02
N LYS A 249 15.70 -5.89 1.24
CA LYS A 249 15.28 -5.90 -0.18
C LYS A 249 13.76 -5.96 -0.29
N VAL A 250 13.16 -5.13 -1.15
CA VAL A 250 11.73 -5.21 -1.50
C VAL A 250 11.45 -6.60 -2.08
N LEU A 251 10.51 -7.32 -1.48
CA LEU A 251 10.06 -8.64 -1.94
C LEU A 251 8.76 -8.55 -2.73
N ASP A 252 7.83 -7.73 -2.25
CA ASP A 252 6.52 -7.50 -2.84
C ASP A 252 5.87 -6.25 -2.22
N ASN A 253 4.86 -5.69 -2.86
CA ASN A 253 4.05 -4.60 -2.31
C ASN A 253 2.57 -4.77 -2.69
N LEU A 254 1.68 -4.16 -1.91
CA LEU A 254 0.24 -4.18 -2.13
C LEU A 254 -0.37 -2.82 -1.81
N LEU A 255 -1.03 -2.19 -2.78
CA LEU A 255 -1.90 -1.05 -2.54
C LEU A 255 -3.08 -1.49 -1.65
N ILE A 256 -3.22 -0.91 -0.46
CA ILE A 256 -4.28 -1.27 0.49
C ILE A 256 -5.27 -0.14 0.72
N PHE A 257 -4.87 1.11 0.46
CA PHE A 257 -5.76 2.25 0.55
C PHE A 257 -5.49 3.29 -0.54
N ASN A 258 -6.54 3.80 -1.16
CA ASN A 258 -6.55 4.90 -2.11
C ASN A 258 -7.96 5.52 -2.11
N TYR A 259 -8.03 6.85 -2.16
CA TYR A 259 -9.26 7.60 -2.39
C TYR A 259 -9.07 8.56 -3.57
N ILE A 260 -9.97 8.49 -4.56
CA ILE A 260 -9.93 9.37 -5.74
C ILE A 260 -11.08 10.38 -5.70
N THR A 261 -12.32 9.89 -5.77
CA THR A 261 -13.53 10.72 -5.90
C THR A 261 -14.68 10.14 -5.09
N THR A 262 -15.80 10.85 -4.98
CA THR A 262 -17.07 10.27 -4.49
C THR A 262 -18.00 9.90 -5.65
N THR A 263 -18.80 8.87 -5.48
CA THR A 263 -19.97 8.56 -6.30
C THR A 263 -21.02 9.64 -6.06
N ARG A 264 -21.58 10.20 -7.13
CA ARG A 264 -22.59 11.28 -7.03
C ARG A 264 -23.92 10.71 -6.55
N GLY A 265 -24.51 11.30 -5.51
CA GLY A 265 -25.90 11.02 -5.10
C GLY A 265 -26.10 9.71 -4.33
N GLY A 266 -25.07 9.24 -3.61
CA GLY A 266 -25.15 8.02 -2.81
C GLY A 266 -26.03 8.12 -1.54
N PRO A 267 -26.37 6.97 -0.91
CA PRO A 267 -27.28 6.88 0.23
C PRO A 267 -26.75 7.62 1.47
N GLY A 268 -27.42 8.70 1.86
CA GLY A 268 -27.02 9.57 2.99
C GLY A 268 -26.79 11.04 2.61
N GLY A 269 -26.71 11.36 1.31
CA GLY A 269 -26.55 12.73 0.81
C GLY A 269 -25.10 13.16 0.53
N ASP A 270 -24.11 12.35 0.94
CA ASP A 270 -22.69 12.75 0.92
C ASP A 270 -21.85 12.08 -0.19
N GLY A 271 -22.41 11.11 -0.93
CA GLY A 271 -21.68 10.32 -1.92
C GLY A 271 -20.67 9.34 -1.28
N GLN A 272 -20.47 8.17 -1.88
CA GLN A 272 -19.53 7.17 -1.35
C GLN A 272 -18.21 7.25 -2.10
N ALA A 273 -17.08 7.14 -1.42
CA ALA A 273 -15.78 7.18 -2.10
C ALA A 273 -15.55 6.03 -3.10
N VAL A 274 -14.95 6.34 -4.24
CA VAL A 274 -14.33 5.42 -5.20
C VAL A 274 -12.88 5.16 -4.78
N GLY A 275 -12.40 3.95 -5.06
CA GLY A 275 -11.04 3.49 -4.74
C GLY A 275 -11.00 2.44 -3.64
N TYR A 276 -9.79 2.13 -3.16
CA TYR A 276 -9.56 1.22 -2.04
C TYR A 276 -9.80 1.95 -0.72
N ARG A 277 -11.05 2.02 -0.28
CA ARG A 277 -11.39 2.74 0.96
C ARG A 277 -11.32 1.87 2.22
N TYR A 278 -11.55 0.57 2.08
CA TYR A 278 -11.66 -0.30 3.25
C TYR A 278 -10.62 -1.39 3.17
N PHE A 279 -9.90 -1.59 4.26
CA PHE A 279 -9.03 -2.74 4.40
C PHE A 279 -8.95 -3.17 5.87
N THR A 280 -8.61 -4.43 6.08
CA THR A 280 -8.25 -4.98 7.38
C THR A 280 -7.03 -5.87 7.24
N ILE A 281 -6.17 -5.85 8.25
CA ILE A 281 -5.00 -6.71 8.40
C ILE A 281 -5.19 -7.39 9.75
N ASP A 282 -5.40 -8.71 9.75
CA ASP A 282 -5.55 -9.46 11.00
C ASP A 282 -4.19 -9.76 11.65
N LYS A 283 -4.24 -10.36 12.84
CA LYS A 283 -3.04 -10.79 13.58
C LYS A 283 -2.15 -11.81 12.86
N ASN A 284 -2.68 -12.50 11.84
CA ASN A 284 -1.98 -13.48 11.02
C ASN A 284 -1.54 -12.88 9.68
N TYR A 285 -1.66 -11.56 9.49
CA TYR A 285 -1.41 -10.87 8.23
C TYR A 285 -2.25 -11.41 7.06
N PHE A 286 -3.45 -11.89 7.39
CA PHE A 286 -4.52 -12.01 6.41
C PHE A 286 -5.06 -10.61 6.15
N ILE A 287 -5.12 -10.24 4.86
CA ILE A 287 -5.48 -8.90 4.43
C ILE A 287 -6.75 -9.00 3.62
N GLU A 288 -7.79 -8.28 4.06
CA GLU A 288 -8.95 -7.99 3.23
C GLU A 288 -8.83 -6.55 2.74
N ARG A 289 -9.01 -6.33 1.44
CA ARG A 289 -9.19 -4.98 0.89
C ARG A 289 -10.45 -4.93 0.04
N ARG A 290 -11.12 -3.78 0.04
CA ARG A 290 -12.36 -3.55 -0.72
C ARG A 290 -12.19 -2.29 -1.58
N GLN A 291 -12.43 -2.45 -2.88
CA GLN A 291 -12.43 -1.36 -3.84
C GLN A 291 -13.87 -1.04 -4.23
N ARG A 292 -14.26 0.24 -4.14
CA ARG A 292 -15.51 0.73 -4.73
C ARG A 292 -15.22 1.33 -6.10
N PHE A 293 -16.04 1.02 -7.09
CA PHE A 293 -15.98 1.57 -8.45
C PHE A 293 -17.02 2.69 -8.65
N GLU A 294 -16.91 3.41 -9.76
CA GLU A 294 -17.83 4.50 -10.12
C GLU A 294 -19.27 4.04 -10.31
N ASP A 295 -19.48 2.80 -10.75
CA ASP A 295 -20.81 2.16 -10.86
C ASP A 295 -21.33 1.62 -9.52
N GLU A 296 -20.68 2.01 -8.43
CA GLU A 296 -20.93 1.63 -7.04
C GLU A 296 -20.76 0.15 -6.71
N THR A 297 -20.30 -0.68 -7.64
CA THR A 297 -19.91 -2.05 -7.32
C THR A 297 -18.75 -2.06 -6.33
N ILE A 298 -18.68 -3.11 -5.51
CA ILE A 298 -17.55 -3.33 -4.59
C ILE A 298 -16.86 -4.64 -4.95
N GLU A 299 -15.57 -4.57 -5.19
CA GLU A 299 -14.70 -5.74 -5.28
C GLU A 299 -14.02 -6.00 -3.94
N VAL A 300 -14.20 -7.21 -3.40
CA VAL A 300 -13.54 -7.69 -2.17
C VAL A 300 -12.43 -8.66 -2.55
N GLN A 301 -11.24 -8.44 -2.01
CA GLN A 301 -10.05 -9.26 -2.25
C GLN A 301 -9.41 -9.70 -0.95
N HIS A 302 -8.90 -10.92 -0.94
CA HIS A 302 -8.18 -11.51 0.18
C HIS A 302 -6.75 -11.83 -0.20
N TYR A 303 -5.81 -11.46 0.66
CA TYR A 303 -4.40 -11.75 0.48
C TYR A 303 -3.83 -12.42 1.73
N GLN A 304 -2.90 -13.34 1.51
CA GLN A 304 -2.05 -13.90 2.55
C GLN A 304 -0.59 -13.75 2.17
N VAL A 305 0.26 -13.45 3.15
CA VAL A 305 1.70 -13.42 2.93
C VAL A 305 2.27 -14.84 2.88
N THR A 306 2.94 -15.18 1.79
CA THR A 306 3.62 -16.47 1.61
C THR A 306 4.95 -16.51 2.38
N LYS A 307 5.47 -17.72 2.61
CA LYS A 307 6.82 -17.92 3.21
C LYS A 307 7.97 -17.28 2.43
N LYS A 308 7.75 -16.90 1.16
CA LYS A 308 8.73 -16.22 0.31
C LYS A 308 8.60 -14.69 0.34
N GLY A 309 7.70 -14.15 1.17
CA GLY A 309 7.44 -12.71 1.26
C GLY A 309 6.71 -12.16 0.04
N LYS A 310 5.75 -12.91 -0.49
CA LYS A 310 4.84 -12.45 -1.55
C LYS A 310 3.40 -12.38 -1.07
N PHE A 311 2.63 -11.42 -1.57
CA PHE A 311 1.19 -11.40 -1.43
C PHE A 311 0.56 -12.42 -2.38
N GLN A 312 -0.13 -13.39 -1.81
CA GLN A 312 -0.89 -14.37 -2.56
C GLN A 312 -2.37 -14.05 -2.41
N GLU A 313 -3.00 -13.63 -3.52
CA GLU A 313 -4.45 -13.50 -3.54
C GLU A 313 -5.12 -14.87 -3.40
N LEU A 314 -6.09 -14.95 -2.49
CA LEU A 314 -6.91 -16.11 -2.21
C LEU A 314 -8.29 -15.97 -2.85
N PRO A 315 -8.91 -17.06 -3.33
CA PRO A 315 -10.29 -17.03 -3.79
C PRO A 315 -11.24 -16.55 -2.69
N VAL A 316 -12.02 -15.52 -2.99
CA VAL A 316 -13.05 -15.00 -2.12
C VAL A 316 -14.37 -15.64 -2.51
N THR A 317 -15.10 -16.17 -1.52
CA THR A 317 -16.40 -16.79 -1.73
C THR A 317 -17.44 -16.15 -0.82
N SER A 318 -18.69 -16.19 -1.24
CA SER A 318 -19.80 -15.69 -0.46
C SER A 318 -20.96 -16.68 -0.51
N ASN A 319 -21.50 -16.96 0.67
CA ASN A 319 -22.73 -17.73 0.82
C ASN A 319 -23.93 -16.81 1.09
N CYS A 320 -23.72 -15.50 1.01
CA CYS A 320 -24.74 -14.49 1.29
C CYS A 320 -25.63 -14.18 0.10
N TYR A 321 -25.14 -14.40 -1.11
CA TYR A 321 -25.88 -14.12 -2.34
C TYR A 321 -25.71 -15.27 -3.32
N SER A 322 -26.76 -15.54 -4.09
CA SER A 322 -26.76 -16.60 -5.11
C SER A 322 -26.26 -16.11 -6.48
N LYS A 323 -26.17 -14.79 -6.67
CA LYS A 323 -25.73 -14.13 -7.91
C LYS A 323 -24.83 -12.95 -7.56
N PHE A 324 -23.90 -12.62 -8.45
CA PHE A 324 -22.91 -11.55 -8.29
C PHE A 324 -22.82 -10.73 -9.58
N ALA A 325 -22.15 -9.58 -9.52
CA ALA A 325 -21.91 -8.76 -10.69
C ALA A 325 -21.01 -9.47 -11.70
N ASN A 326 -21.18 -9.13 -12.99
CA ASN A 326 -20.33 -9.65 -14.04
C ASN A 326 -18.95 -9.01 -13.95
N LYS A 327 -17.90 -9.84 -14.02
CA LYS A 327 -16.53 -9.34 -13.96
C LYS A 327 -15.99 -8.93 -15.32
N ASP A 328 -15.49 -7.71 -15.45
CA ASP A 328 -14.55 -7.35 -16.52
C ASP A 328 -13.15 -7.90 -16.17
N LYS A 329 -12.63 -8.81 -16.98
CA LYS A 329 -11.31 -9.43 -16.78
C LYS A 329 -10.13 -8.46 -16.95
N LYS A 330 -10.35 -7.28 -17.54
CA LYS A 330 -9.33 -6.24 -17.67
C LYS A 330 -9.15 -5.42 -16.40
N ILE A 331 -10.19 -5.37 -15.56
CA ILE A 331 -10.25 -4.48 -14.39
C ILE A 331 -10.27 -5.30 -13.11
N HIS A 332 -11.02 -6.39 -13.10
CA HIS A 332 -11.34 -7.15 -11.89
C HIS A 332 -10.54 -8.44 -11.82
N SER A 333 -10.18 -8.82 -10.59
CA SER A 333 -9.49 -10.07 -10.32
C SER A 333 -10.40 -11.27 -10.60
N THR A 334 -9.81 -12.35 -11.09
CA THR A 334 -10.53 -13.63 -11.24
C THR A 334 -10.86 -14.29 -9.90
N LYS A 335 -10.12 -13.97 -8.82
CA LYS A 335 -10.25 -14.59 -7.49
C LYS A 335 -11.11 -13.79 -6.51
N SER A 336 -11.31 -12.50 -6.76
CA SER A 336 -12.09 -11.61 -5.91
C SER A 336 -13.58 -11.98 -5.83
N LEU A 337 -14.33 -11.25 -5.01
CA LEU A 337 -15.78 -11.24 -5.03
C LEU A 337 -16.25 -9.86 -5.53
N LEU A 338 -17.08 -9.81 -6.57
CA LEU A 338 -17.63 -8.55 -7.07
C LEU A 338 -19.12 -8.45 -6.74
N LEU A 339 -19.45 -7.54 -5.82
CA LEU A 339 -20.81 -7.24 -5.39
C LEU A 339 -21.48 -6.30 -6.39
N THR A 340 -22.77 -6.50 -6.67
CA THR A 340 -23.56 -5.48 -7.37
C THR A 340 -23.70 -4.23 -6.50
N SER A 341 -24.04 -3.07 -7.10
CA SER A 341 -24.33 -1.85 -6.35
C SER A 341 -25.38 -2.07 -5.25
N HIS A 342 -26.48 -2.76 -5.58
CA HIS A 342 -27.50 -3.14 -4.59
C HIS A 342 -26.90 -3.97 -3.44
N GLN A 343 -26.10 -5.00 -3.73
CA GLN A 343 -25.50 -5.85 -2.69
C GLN A 343 -24.51 -5.09 -1.81
N ALA A 344 -23.73 -4.19 -2.41
CA ALA A 344 -22.75 -3.34 -1.74
C ALA A 344 -23.40 -2.30 -0.81
N ASN A 345 -24.67 -1.96 -1.04
CA ASN A 345 -25.39 -0.92 -0.29
C ASN A 345 -26.46 -1.50 0.67
N ASP A 346 -26.73 -2.81 0.66
CA ASP A 346 -27.78 -3.49 1.46
C ASP A 346 -27.37 -3.81 2.93
N TYR A 347 -26.38 -3.10 3.48
CA TYR A 347 -25.92 -3.31 4.86
C TYR A 347 -26.76 -2.59 5.92
N LEU A 348 -26.80 -3.12 7.14
CA LEU A 348 -27.45 -2.46 8.26
C LEU A 348 -26.69 -1.19 8.64
N ARG A 349 -27.40 -0.06 8.72
CA ARG A 349 -26.81 1.25 9.06
C ARG A 349 -26.77 1.40 10.57
N PHE A 350 -25.62 1.80 11.12
CA PHE A 350 -25.52 2.15 12.53
C PHE A 350 -26.52 3.27 12.86
N ASP A 351 -27.28 3.08 13.93
CA ASP A 351 -28.42 3.92 14.32
C ASP A 351 -28.34 4.35 15.80
N GLY A 352 -27.21 4.09 16.47
CA GLY A 352 -26.94 4.48 17.85
C GLY A 352 -26.45 3.37 18.78
N GLY A 353 -26.03 3.77 19.98
CA GLY A 353 -25.49 2.87 21.02
C GLY A 353 -23.96 2.87 21.11
N ASP A 354 -23.41 1.97 21.92
CA ASP A 354 -21.96 1.89 22.23
C ASP A 354 -21.45 0.46 22.01
N LEU A 355 -20.96 0.16 20.79
CA LEU A 355 -20.35 -1.13 20.45
C LEU A 355 -19.28 -1.02 19.35
N TYR A 356 -18.16 -0.39 19.69
CA TYR A 356 -17.05 -0.14 18.76
C TYR A 356 -16.40 -1.42 18.18
N ASP A 357 -16.52 -2.55 18.89
CA ASP A 357 -15.95 -3.84 18.43
C ASP A 357 -16.59 -4.38 17.13
N LEU A 358 -17.71 -3.80 16.69
CA LEU A 358 -18.38 -4.17 15.44
C LEU A 358 -18.27 -3.11 14.34
N ASP A 359 -17.51 -2.03 14.53
CA ASP A 359 -17.45 -0.93 13.56
C ASP A 359 -16.88 -1.38 12.20
N ASP A 360 -15.94 -2.32 12.20
CA ASP A 360 -15.37 -2.91 10.97
C ASP A 360 -16.25 -4.01 10.33
N VAL A 361 -17.35 -4.39 10.99
CA VAL A 361 -18.16 -5.54 10.62
C VAL A 361 -19.34 -5.09 9.79
N THR A 362 -19.36 -5.48 8.51
CA THR A 362 -20.52 -5.22 7.65
C THR A 362 -21.59 -6.27 7.86
N MET A 363 -22.71 -5.88 8.44
CA MET A 363 -23.86 -6.75 8.67
C MET A 363 -24.95 -6.50 7.64
N THR A 364 -25.60 -7.56 7.16
CA THR A 364 -26.76 -7.49 6.25
C THR A 364 -27.81 -8.45 6.79
N LEU A 365 -29.10 -8.08 6.71
CA LEU A 365 -30.19 -8.93 7.18
C LEU A 365 -31.31 -8.95 6.16
N LYS A 366 -31.45 -10.08 5.48
CA LYS A 366 -32.47 -10.30 4.46
C LYS A 366 -33.69 -10.99 5.06
N LEU A 367 -34.72 -10.21 5.35
CA LEU A 367 -35.93 -10.68 6.02
C LEU A 367 -36.65 -11.78 5.23
N ASN A 368 -36.78 -11.60 3.91
CA ASN A 368 -37.48 -12.53 3.02
C ASN A 368 -36.74 -13.87 2.87
N GLU A 369 -35.41 -13.81 2.82
CA GLU A 369 -34.54 -15.00 2.72
C GLU A 369 -34.26 -15.63 4.10
N LYS A 370 -34.70 -14.98 5.18
CA LYS A 370 -34.41 -15.38 6.57
C LYS A 370 -32.92 -15.63 6.78
N GLN A 371 -32.11 -14.69 6.31
CA GLN A 371 -30.67 -14.83 6.25
C GLN A 371 -29.99 -13.59 6.83
N PHE A 372 -29.08 -13.81 7.79
CA PHE A 372 -28.18 -12.80 8.29
C PHE A 372 -26.77 -13.04 7.74
N CYS A 373 -26.06 -11.98 7.43
CA CYS A 373 -24.81 -12.06 6.71
C CYS A 373 -23.78 -11.09 7.25
N ILE A 374 -22.55 -11.59 7.40
CA ILE A 374 -21.40 -10.86 7.92
C ILE A 374 -20.34 -10.73 6.82
N ASN A 375 -19.85 -9.51 6.61
CA ASN A 375 -18.85 -9.12 5.63
C ASN A 375 -19.15 -9.64 4.23
N TYR A 376 -20.44 -9.74 3.89
CA TYR A 376 -20.96 -10.28 2.64
C TYR A 376 -20.56 -11.74 2.35
N GLN A 377 -19.95 -12.47 3.27
CA GLN A 377 -19.33 -13.78 3.01
C GLN A 377 -19.96 -14.90 3.83
N GLN A 378 -20.11 -14.65 5.13
CA GLN A 378 -20.60 -15.64 6.08
C GLN A 378 -22.10 -15.46 6.26
N SER A 379 -22.84 -16.54 6.06
CA SER A 379 -24.28 -16.53 6.21
C SER A 379 -24.74 -17.40 7.37
N TYR A 380 -25.74 -16.89 8.09
CA TYR A 380 -26.42 -17.55 9.19
C TYR A 380 -27.93 -17.52 8.91
N PRO A 381 -28.61 -18.67 8.93
CA PRO A 381 -30.08 -18.69 8.94
C PRO A 381 -30.60 -17.96 10.17
N VAL A 382 -31.75 -17.32 10.02
CA VAL A 382 -32.43 -16.67 11.13
C VAL A 382 -33.89 -17.08 11.28
N THR A 383 -34.36 -17.11 12.52
CA THR A 383 -35.78 -17.29 12.82
C THR A 383 -36.31 -16.09 13.60
N PHE A 384 -37.59 -15.77 13.37
CA PHE A 384 -38.27 -14.66 14.02
C PHE A 384 -39.27 -15.22 15.03
N GLY A 385 -39.34 -14.60 16.21
CA GLY A 385 -40.25 -15.01 17.27
C GLY A 385 -40.77 -13.82 18.07
N LYS A 386 -41.77 -14.09 18.91
CA LYS A 386 -42.32 -13.18 19.90
C LYS A 386 -42.18 -13.77 21.29
N ILE A 387 -41.86 -12.93 22.26
CA ILE A 387 -41.70 -13.34 23.66
C ILE A 387 -41.98 -12.16 24.60
N ASP A 388 -42.45 -12.45 25.81
CA ASP A 388 -42.52 -11.44 26.86
C ASP A 388 -41.12 -10.90 27.18
N ALA A 389 -40.95 -9.57 27.27
CA ALA A 389 -39.65 -8.96 27.51
C ALA A 389 -38.96 -9.48 28.78
N LYS A 390 -39.70 -9.65 29.88
CA LYS A 390 -39.11 -10.16 31.13
C LYS A 390 -38.53 -11.56 30.91
N GLN A 391 -39.24 -12.39 30.15
CA GLN A 391 -38.76 -13.71 29.79
C GLN A 391 -37.53 -13.67 28.86
N PHE A 392 -37.46 -12.74 27.91
CA PHE A 392 -36.28 -12.56 27.04
C PHE A 392 -35.02 -12.23 27.84
N PHE A 393 -35.13 -11.28 28.77
CA PHE A 393 -33.99 -10.86 29.59
C PHE A 393 -33.68 -11.85 30.72
N GLY A 394 -34.67 -12.58 31.22
CA GLY A 394 -34.49 -13.68 32.19
C GLY A 394 -34.07 -13.26 33.60
N ASP A 395 -33.77 -11.97 33.82
CA ASP A 395 -33.42 -11.36 35.10
C ASP A 395 -34.17 -10.02 35.25
N GLU A 396 -34.91 -9.84 36.34
CA GLU A 396 -35.78 -8.66 36.53
C GLU A 396 -34.97 -7.36 36.66
N SER A 397 -33.81 -7.40 37.34
CA SER A 397 -32.99 -6.20 37.53
C SER A 397 -32.38 -5.72 36.21
N PHE A 398 -31.91 -6.67 35.41
CA PHE A 398 -31.39 -6.42 34.07
C PHE A 398 -32.48 -5.97 33.09
N TYR A 399 -33.65 -6.60 33.15
CA TYR A 399 -34.82 -6.16 32.37
C TYR A 399 -35.16 -4.69 32.64
N GLN A 400 -35.30 -4.29 33.91
CA GLN A 400 -35.64 -2.91 34.26
C GLN A 400 -34.57 -1.93 33.78
N GLN A 401 -33.29 -2.29 33.94
CA GLN A 401 -32.18 -1.48 33.42
C GLN A 401 -32.28 -1.29 31.90
N GLN A 402 -32.57 -2.34 31.14
CA GLN A 402 -32.72 -2.25 29.69
C GLN A 402 -33.95 -1.43 29.29
N VAL A 403 -35.08 -1.56 29.99
CA VAL A 403 -36.26 -0.71 29.77
C VAL A 403 -35.91 0.77 29.95
N GLU A 404 -35.18 1.12 31.01
CA GLU A 404 -34.73 2.51 31.24
C GLU A 404 -33.76 2.98 30.16
N ASN A 405 -32.83 2.12 29.73
CA ASN A 405 -31.89 2.45 28.66
C ASN A 405 -32.59 2.74 27.34
N PHE A 406 -33.49 1.86 26.89
CA PHE A 406 -34.23 2.04 25.63
C PHE A 406 -35.18 3.25 25.69
N LYS A 407 -35.78 3.55 26.85
CA LYS A 407 -36.62 4.73 27.05
C LYS A 407 -35.88 6.06 26.82
N LYS A 408 -34.55 6.12 27.07
CA LYS A 408 -33.75 7.32 26.77
C LYS A 408 -33.73 7.66 25.28
N TYR A 409 -34.07 6.70 24.43
CA TYR A 409 -34.12 6.82 22.97
C TYR A 409 -35.56 6.72 22.44
N ASP A 410 -36.58 6.95 23.29
CA ASP A 410 -38.00 6.85 22.95
C ASP A 410 -38.44 5.48 22.39
N ILE A 411 -37.77 4.40 22.83
CA ILE A 411 -38.12 3.02 22.48
C ILE A 411 -38.71 2.31 23.71
N ASP A 412 -39.93 1.79 23.57
CA ASP A 412 -40.59 1.02 24.62
C ASP A 412 -40.41 -0.49 24.37
N ILE A 413 -39.67 -1.14 25.25
CA ILE A 413 -39.43 -2.59 25.27
C ILE A 413 -40.11 -3.27 26.47
N SER A 414 -41.08 -2.62 27.12
CA SER A 414 -41.67 -3.09 28.39
C SER A 414 -42.73 -4.20 28.27
N LYS A 415 -43.01 -4.67 27.05
CA LYS A 415 -44.07 -5.67 26.75
C LYS A 415 -43.52 -6.82 25.89
N ASP A 416 -44.32 -7.36 24.97
CA ASP A 416 -43.86 -8.37 24.03
C ASP A 416 -42.80 -7.79 23.08
N LEU A 417 -41.74 -8.57 22.87
CA LEU A 417 -40.64 -8.26 21.97
C LEU A 417 -40.64 -9.20 20.77
N ASP A 418 -40.45 -8.60 19.60
CA ASP A 418 -40.01 -9.30 18.41
C ASP A 418 -38.50 -9.53 18.51
N TYR A 419 -38.07 -10.79 18.37
CA TYR A 419 -36.66 -11.16 18.41
C TYR A 419 -36.27 -12.00 17.21
N ILE A 420 -34.98 -11.94 16.91
CA ILE A 420 -34.30 -12.78 15.91
C ILE A 420 -33.41 -13.76 16.65
N THR A 421 -33.46 -15.03 16.23
CA THR A 421 -32.49 -16.05 16.62
C THR A 421 -31.58 -16.36 15.44
N PHE A 422 -30.28 -16.31 15.66
CA PHE A 422 -29.26 -16.65 14.67
C PHE A 422 -28.83 -18.11 14.86
N ASP A 423 -29.04 -18.93 13.83
CA ASP A 423 -28.68 -20.33 13.88
C ASP A 423 -27.18 -20.52 13.66
N ASN A 424 -26.60 -21.51 14.34
CA ASN A 424 -25.19 -21.92 14.20
C ASN A 424 -24.15 -20.83 14.50
N ILE A 425 -24.51 -19.79 15.26
CA ILE A 425 -23.60 -18.67 15.54
C ILE A 425 -22.76 -18.83 16.82
N LYS A 426 -23.09 -19.80 17.68
CA LYS A 426 -22.58 -19.94 19.05
C LYS A 426 -21.04 -19.94 19.19
N ASN A 427 -20.31 -20.38 18.16
CA ASN A 427 -18.84 -20.45 18.16
C ASN A 427 -18.16 -19.30 17.39
N THR A 428 -18.92 -18.31 16.94
CA THR A 428 -18.41 -17.16 16.20
C THR A 428 -18.09 -16.00 17.15
N PRO A 429 -17.22 -15.06 16.76
CA PRO A 429 -16.99 -13.84 17.53
C PRO A 429 -18.29 -13.06 17.80
N LEU A 430 -19.24 -13.06 16.86
CA LEU A 430 -20.50 -12.32 16.99
C LEU A 430 -21.35 -12.80 18.19
N ALA A 431 -21.30 -14.10 18.53
CA ALA A 431 -22.07 -14.65 19.64
C ALA A 431 -21.75 -13.99 20.99
N LYS A 432 -20.55 -13.42 21.16
CA LYS A 432 -20.16 -12.72 22.39
C LYS A 432 -20.96 -11.44 22.61
N PHE A 433 -21.50 -10.86 21.54
CA PHE A 433 -22.26 -9.62 21.59
C PHE A 433 -23.77 -9.85 21.71
N LEU A 434 -24.23 -11.09 21.49
CA LEU A 434 -25.64 -11.44 21.45
C LEU A 434 -26.14 -11.97 22.79
N ARG A 435 -27.38 -11.60 23.15
CA ARG A 435 -28.06 -12.17 24.32
C ARG A 435 -28.26 -13.66 24.09
N ASN A 436 -28.07 -14.45 25.16
CA ASN A 436 -28.12 -15.92 25.14
C ASN A 436 -27.16 -16.57 24.11
N GLY A 437 -26.20 -15.80 23.58
CA GLY A 437 -25.22 -16.24 22.60
C GLY A 437 -25.74 -16.35 21.16
N ASN A 438 -27.02 -16.03 20.90
CA ASN A 438 -27.61 -16.17 19.56
C ASN A 438 -28.91 -15.38 19.32
N GLN A 439 -29.31 -14.45 20.19
CA GLN A 439 -30.54 -13.67 20.02
C GLN A 439 -30.28 -12.16 20.03
N ALA A 440 -31.08 -11.46 19.24
CA ALA A 440 -31.16 -10.00 19.19
C ALA A 440 -32.62 -9.56 19.13
N ILE A 441 -32.90 -8.31 19.52
CA ILE A 441 -34.25 -7.72 19.38
C ILE A 441 -34.37 -7.15 17.97
N TYR A 442 -35.53 -7.30 17.33
CA TYR A 442 -35.77 -6.73 16.01
C TYR A 442 -37.15 -6.08 15.94
N MET A 443 -37.20 -4.76 15.83
CA MET A 443 -38.45 -4.01 15.77
C MET A 443 -38.29 -2.74 14.96
N LYS A 444 -39.37 -2.29 14.31
CA LYS A 444 -39.40 -1.06 13.49
C LYS A 444 -38.26 -1.00 12.45
N ASN A 445 -37.96 -2.14 11.81
CA ASN A 445 -36.86 -2.29 10.86
C ASN A 445 -35.45 -2.08 11.45
N THR A 446 -35.29 -2.15 12.77
CA THR A 446 -34.01 -1.99 13.46
C THR A 446 -33.64 -3.24 14.25
N LEU A 447 -32.40 -3.69 14.08
CA LEU A 447 -31.77 -4.77 14.83
C LEU A 447 -31.06 -4.17 16.04
N PHE A 448 -31.38 -4.65 17.24
CA PHE A 448 -30.72 -4.24 18.47
C PHE A 448 -29.89 -5.39 19.03
N ILE A 449 -28.58 -5.20 19.05
CA ILE A 449 -27.63 -6.07 19.73
C ILE A 449 -27.55 -5.59 21.17
N VAL A 450 -27.95 -6.46 22.11
CA VAL A 450 -28.03 -6.11 23.54
C VAL A 450 -27.07 -7.00 24.33
N GLY A 451 -26.05 -6.37 24.91
CA GLY A 451 -25.11 -6.98 25.82
C GLY A 451 -25.52 -6.83 27.28
N LYS A 452 -24.60 -7.11 28.20
CA LYS A 452 -24.85 -7.01 29.65
C LYS A 452 -24.99 -5.55 30.12
N ASP A 453 -24.28 -4.63 29.48
CA ASP A 453 -24.12 -3.24 29.90
C ASP A 453 -24.13 -2.25 28.73
N TYR A 454 -24.36 -2.73 27.51
CA TYR A 454 -24.46 -1.91 26.31
C TYR A 454 -25.63 -2.37 25.42
N PHE A 455 -26.01 -1.50 24.50
CA PHE A 455 -26.74 -1.90 23.31
C PHE A 455 -26.19 -1.15 22.09
N ALA A 456 -26.37 -1.72 20.92
CA ALA A 456 -26.14 -1.06 19.63
C ALA A 456 -27.33 -1.32 18.71
N SER A 457 -27.77 -0.30 17.99
CA SER A 457 -28.85 -0.35 17.03
C SER A 457 -28.33 -0.24 15.60
N TYR A 458 -28.88 -1.11 14.74
CA TYR A 458 -28.57 -1.10 13.32
C TYR A 458 -29.86 -1.19 12.51
N ARG A 459 -30.20 -0.12 11.80
CA ARG A 459 -31.42 -0.04 10.98
C ARG A 459 -31.22 -0.67 9.61
N GLN A 460 -32.29 -1.22 9.06
CA GLN A 460 -32.33 -1.58 7.65
C GLN A 460 -32.20 -0.31 6.78
N PRO A 461 -31.50 -0.39 5.64
CA PRO A 461 -31.50 0.68 4.66
C PRO A 461 -32.89 0.81 4.01
N THR A 462 -33.28 2.03 3.60
CA THR A 462 -34.51 2.23 2.82
C THR A 462 -34.30 1.80 1.36
N PRO A 463 -35.36 1.53 0.58
CA PRO A 463 -35.21 1.19 -0.84
C PRO A 463 -34.39 2.22 -1.63
N GLU A 464 -34.62 3.51 -1.38
CA GLU A 464 -33.89 4.62 -2.01
C GLU A 464 -32.40 4.62 -1.62
N GLU A 465 -32.06 4.08 -0.45
CA GLU A 465 -30.68 3.93 0.02
C GLU A 465 -29.98 2.69 -0.55
N VAL A 466 -30.69 1.79 -1.23
CA VAL A 466 -30.11 0.57 -1.81
C VAL A 466 -30.07 0.65 -3.34
N THR A 467 -31.02 1.34 -3.96
CA THR A 467 -31.08 1.50 -5.42
C THR A 467 -30.55 2.86 -5.86
N TYR A 468 -29.49 2.86 -6.65
CA TYR A 468 -29.07 4.04 -7.40
C TYR A 468 -30.05 4.30 -8.55
N SER A 469 -30.61 5.50 -8.60
CA SER A 469 -31.21 6.04 -9.81
C SER A 469 -30.22 7.03 -10.43
N GLU A 470 -29.71 6.73 -11.62
CA GLU A 470 -29.03 7.73 -12.44
C GLU A 470 -29.97 8.93 -12.55
N TYR A 471 -29.58 10.07 -11.95
CA TYR A 471 -30.24 11.33 -12.25
C TYR A 471 -29.94 11.63 -13.73
N ASN A 472 -30.93 11.35 -14.59
CA ASN A 472 -30.94 11.74 -16.00
C ASN A 472 -30.78 13.25 -16.18
#